data_AF-A0A7C1CCW3-F1
#
_entry.id   AF-A0A7C1CCW3-F1
#
_cell.length_a   1.000
_cell.length_b   1.000
_cell.length_c   1.000
_cell.angle_alpha   90.00
_cell.angle_beta   90.00
_cell.angle_gamma   90.00
#
_symmetry.space_group_name_H-M   'P 1'
#
loop_
_entity.id
_entity.type
_entity.pdbx_description
1 polymer ?
#
loop_
_entity_poly.entity_id
_entity_poly.type
_entity_poly.pdbx_seq_one_letter_code
_entity_poly.pdbx_strand_id
1 'polypeptide(L)' 'LLDPELKDPRPNTIILVNGKEISVLSGLETEIEDGDEITIIPIIHGG' A
#
# COMPACT_ATOMS: atom_id res chain seq x y z
N LEU A 1 -4.01 -5.90 -11.06
CA LEU A 1 -3.81 -5.74 -9.60
C LEU A 1 -2.32 -5.92 -9.36
N LEU A 2 -1.63 -4.85 -8.94
CA LEU A 2 -0.16 -4.66 -8.94
C LEU A 2 0.50 -4.98 -10.30
N ASP A 3 0.93 -3.93 -11.01
CA ASP A 3 1.68 -4.09 -12.24
C ASP A 3 3.11 -4.56 -11.89
N PRO A 4 3.53 -5.78 -12.28
CA PRO A 4 4.84 -6.30 -11.97
C PRO A 4 5.98 -5.52 -12.67
N GLU A 5 5.67 -4.71 -13.69
CA GLU A 5 6.64 -3.81 -14.32
C GLU A 5 6.82 -2.50 -13.52
N LEU A 6 5.86 -2.14 -12.67
CA LEU A 6 6.02 -1.06 -11.70
C LEU A 6 6.87 -1.56 -10.53
N LYS A 7 8.13 -1.11 -10.50
CA LYS A 7 9.04 -1.31 -9.36
C LYS A 7 8.54 -0.67 -8.05
N ASP A 8 7.50 0.17 -8.14
CA ASP A 8 6.88 0.85 -7.02
C ASP A 8 5.37 0.69 -7.11
N PRO A 9 4.70 0.05 -6.14
CA PRO A 9 3.26 -0.20 -6.18
C PRO A 9 2.41 1.05 -5.88
N ARG A 10 3.01 2.12 -5.34
CA ARG A 10 2.31 3.33 -4.85
C ARG A 10 1.57 4.14 -5.93
N PRO A 11 2.03 4.24 -7.19
CA PRO A 11 1.33 5.05 -8.20
C PRO A 11 -0.13 4.63 -8.43
N ASN A 12 -0.47 3.37 -8.17
CA ASN A 12 -1.80 2.83 -8.43
C ASN A 12 -2.43 2.14 -7.21
N THR A 13 -1.90 2.38 -6.00
CA THR A 13 -2.35 1.66 -4.79
C THR A 13 -2.17 2.51 -3.54
N ILE A 14 -3.20 2.54 -2.69
CA ILE A 14 -3.10 3.04 -1.30
C ILE A 14 -2.87 1.84 -0.39
N ILE A 15 -1.88 1.94 0.50
CA ILE A 15 -1.53 0.89 1.46
C ILE A 15 -1.71 1.45 2.87
N LEU A 16 -2.45 0.72 3.70
CA LEU A 16 -2.68 1.06 5.10
C LEU A 16 -2.15 -0.05 6.01
N VAL A 17 -1.58 0.34 7.15
CA VAL A 17 -1.26 -0.54 8.28
C VAL A 17 -2.05 -0.05 9.48
N ASN A 18 -2.92 -0.90 10.04
CA ASN A 18 -3.82 -0.56 11.16
C ASN A 18 -4.62 0.73 10.91
N GLY A 19 -5.11 0.88 9.67
CA GLY A 19 -5.89 2.05 9.22
C GLY A 19 -5.09 3.33 8.98
N LYS A 20 -3.76 3.32 9.18
CA LYS A 20 -2.88 4.45 8.87
C LYS A 20 -2.20 4.26 7.53
N GLU A 21 -2.20 5.30 6.71
CA GLU A 21 -1.55 5.26 5.40
C GLU A 21 -0.01 5.23 5.56
N ILE A 22 0.67 4.39 4.77
CA ILE A 22 2.10 4.11 4.99
C ILE A 22 3.02 5.33 4.75
N SER A 23 2.62 6.34 4.00
CA SER A 23 3.40 7.57 3.77
C SER A 23 3.53 8.44 5.03
N VAL A 24 2.64 8.28 6.02
CA VAL A 24 2.79 8.90 7.35
C VAL A 24 3.55 8.02 8.34
N LEU A 25 3.99 6.84 7.91
CA LEU A 25 4.86 5.91 8.63
C LEU A 25 6.24 5.90 7.97
N SER A 26 6.78 4.72 7.65
CA SER A 26 8.08 4.55 6.98
C SER A 26 7.94 4.20 5.49
N GLY A 27 6.78 4.47 4.88
CA GLY A 27 6.50 4.08 3.50
C GLY A 27 6.53 2.56 3.32
N LEU A 28 7.18 2.09 2.26
CA LEU A 28 7.32 0.65 2.00
C LEU A 28 8.22 -0.07 3.03
N GLU A 29 9.02 0.68 3.79
CA GLU A 29 9.85 0.17 4.89
C GLU A 29 9.08 0.16 6.24
N THR A 30 7.75 0.30 6.21
CA THR A 30 6.94 0.20 7.43
C THR A 30 7.04 -1.22 7.99
N GLU A 31 7.63 -1.36 9.17
CA GLU A 31 7.69 -2.62 9.90
C GLU A 31 6.28 -3.09 10.28
N ILE A 32 6.07 -4.40 10.21
CA ILE A 32 4.79 -5.06 10.52
C ILE A 32 5.03 -6.17 11.53
N GLU A 33 4.08 -6.33 12.44
CA GLU A 33 4.09 -7.35 13.48
C GLU A 33 2.93 -8.34 13.31
N ASP A 34 3.01 -9.48 14.00
CA ASP A 34 1.91 -10.45 14.01
C ASP A 34 0.64 -9.79 14.60
N GLY A 35 -0.46 -9.93 13.87
CA GLY A 35 -1.74 -9.31 14.23
C GLY A 35 -2.01 -7.94 13.61
N ASP A 36 -1.05 -7.34 12.89
CA ASP A 36 -1.30 -6.10 12.15
C ASP A 36 -2.26 -6.31 10.98
N GLU A 37 -3.20 -5.37 10.79
CA GLU A 37 -4.11 -5.36 9.66
C GLU A 37 -3.51 -4.55 8.50
N ILE A 38 -3.35 -5.21 7.35
CA ILE A 38 -2.90 -4.58 6.10
C ILE A 38 -4.07 -4.45 5.15
N THR A 39 -4.38 -3.21 4.75
CA THR A 39 -5.39 -2.92 3.72
C THR A 39 -4.72 -2.39 2.45
N ILE A 40 -5.06 -3.00 1.30
CA ILE A 40 -4.53 -2.64 -0.02
C ILE A 40 -5.68 -2.20 -0.90
N ILE A 41 -5.69 -0.94 -1.32
CA ILE A 41 -6.76 -0.35 -2.13
C ILE A 41 -6.20 0.00 -3.51
N PRO A 42 -6.51 -0.79 -4.56
CA PRO A 42 -6.09 -0.45 -5.92
C PRO A 42 -6.86 0.76 -6.44
N ILE A 43 -6.15 1.71 -7.03
CA ILE A 43 -6.73 2.84 -7.75
C ILE A 43 -6.87 2.41 -9.21
N ILE A 44 -8.11 2.21 -9.64
CA ILE A 44 -8.47 1.91 -11.03
C ILE A 44 -9.00 3.18 -11.68
N HIS A 45 -8.28 3.68 -12.69
CA HIS A 45 -8.77 4.77 -13.54
C HIS A 45 -9.79 4.17 -14.52
N GLY A 46 -11.07 4.24 -14.16
CA GLY A 46 -12.17 3.84 -15.03
C GLY A 46 -12.46 4.94 -16.05
N GLY A 47 -12.17 4.68 -17.33
CA GLY A 47 -12.55 5.49 -18.47
C GLY A 47 -13.20 4.61 -19.54
#